data_AF-A0A7J6L114-F1
#
_entry.id   AF-A0A7J6L114-F1
#
_cell.length_a   1.000
_cell.length_b   1.000
_cell.length_c   1.000
_cell.angle_alpha   90.00
_cell.angle_beta   90.00
_cell.angle_gamma   90.00
#
_symmetry.space_group_name_H-M   'P 1'
#
loop_
_entity.id
_entity.type
_entity.pdbx_description
1 polymer ?
#
loop_
_entity_poly.entity_id
_entity_poly.type
_entity_poly.pdbx_seq_one_letter_code
_entity_poly.pdbx_strand_id
1 'polypeptide(L)'
;MLLLSFNALADGDAAMEPMRAQFCHADNNVSLWRHMQELLHSLVTARKEESEQEVFFATALARTNASRGALLSAFATFVHDILATFCVVSSNRPAMFLNIYSFIYLKYWLLAIIDKLRVYLGKLFFNLQSDSLAATVLKDCGMTFMSDEVVTGGFAGSVRRIYLRNREDEDSPGSIIIKSVSTTLHMRSHSAMCGVCQREVRFYNEISRTLPIPVPEVYFSEWKDWRCYQLIVMEDIRMGIPALDRLLTPAGAKTIVQEVMLVAARIHAKYWGATPSTLAKSSLGKYSWLKGYDYIQGRSRGMYEYCKNNISACWDEVKAAISEGRLGDRQYEIKWSPELVKFIDKAIEDSTWDAYQKYLKTHKHPLTLVHGDYHAGNQLWVEKTKKLYTVDWSAVSVGEGPADLAGYFFFPHTARYRQWESELISIYWNELRRQGVNHSSYPLSMCREAYVRGGIDRGIQ
;
A
#
# COMPACT_ATOMS: atom_id res chain seq x y z
N MET A 1 24.06 11.12 -22.54
CA MET A 1 24.98 10.39 -23.42
C MET A 1 24.23 9.52 -24.44
N LEU A 2 23.40 8.55 -24.02
CA LEU A 2 22.61 7.72 -24.96
C LEU A 2 21.65 8.50 -25.88
N LEU A 3 20.98 9.55 -25.39
CA LEU A 3 20.11 10.39 -26.24
C LEU A 3 20.86 11.21 -27.30
N LEU A 4 22.10 11.62 -27.03
CA LEU A 4 22.95 12.32 -28.00
C LEU A 4 23.43 11.37 -29.10
N SER A 5 23.67 10.10 -28.75
CA SER A 5 24.00 9.03 -29.70
C SER A 5 22.82 8.67 -30.62
N PHE A 6 21.57 8.87 -30.18
CA PHE A 6 20.37 8.61 -30.99
C PHE A 6 20.07 9.71 -32.02
N ASN A 7 20.38 10.98 -31.72
CA ASN A 7 20.21 12.07 -32.69
C ASN A 7 21.24 12.01 -33.83
N ALA A 8 22.48 11.62 -33.53
CA ALA A 8 23.52 11.39 -34.55
C ALA A 8 23.16 10.25 -35.53
N LEU A 9 22.30 9.31 -35.12
CA LEU A 9 21.77 8.21 -35.94
C LEU A 9 20.71 8.67 -36.95
N ALA A 10 20.03 9.78 -36.68
CA ALA A 10 19.00 10.34 -37.55
C ALA A 10 19.58 11.28 -38.63
N ASP A 11 20.70 11.95 -38.33
CA ASP A 11 21.29 12.99 -39.20
C ASP A 11 22.40 12.50 -40.16
N GLY A 12 22.64 11.18 -40.24
CA GLY A 12 23.45 10.59 -41.32
C GLY A 12 24.93 10.97 -41.29
N ASP A 13 25.56 10.98 -40.11
CA ASP A 13 26.96 11.39 -39.94
C ASP A 13 27.95 10.39 -40.57
N ALA A 14 28.96 10.91 -41.28
CA ALA A 14 29.90 10.14 -42.11
C ALA A 14 30.86 9.24 -41.31
N ALA A 15 30.92 9.39 -39.99
CA ALA A 15 31.77 8.59 -39.10
C ALA A 15 31.35 7.11 -38.97
N MET A 16 30.19 6.72 -39.50
CA MET A 16 29.64 5.35 -39.39
C MET A 16 29.58 4.59 -40.73
N GLU A 17 30.19 5.11 -41.80
CA GLU A 17 30.32 4.40 -43.09
C GLU A 17 30.86 2.95 -42.99
N PRO A 18 31.84 2.63 -42.12
CA PRO A 18 32.36 1.27 -41.98
C PRO A 18 31.31 0.27 -41.47
N MET A 19 30.35 0.70 -40.65
CA MET A 19 29.24 -0.15 -40.17
C MET A 19 28.18 -0.37 -41.24
N ARG A 20 27.95 0.63 -42.10
CA ARG A 20 27.01 0.54 -43.23
C ARG A 20 27.47 -0.50 -44.26
N ALA A 21 28.78 -0.60 -44.50
CA ALA A 21 29.37 -1.61 -45.38
C ALA A 21 29.22 -3.05 -44.84
N GLN A 22 29.21 -3.24 -43.51
CA GLN A 22 29.11 -4.58 -42.90
C GLN A 22 27.68 -5.17 -42.90
N PHE A 23 26.64 -4.33 -42.92
CA PHE A 23 25.25 -4.80 -42.97
C PHE A 23 24.72 -5.05 -44.40
N CYS A 24 25.32 -4.43 -45.42
CA CYS A 24 24.88 -4.54 -46.82
C CYS A 24 25.40 -5.79 -47.57
N HIS A 25 26.26 -6.62 -46.97
CA HIS A 25 26.86 -7.77 -47.68
C HIS A 25 26.01 -9.05 -47.70
N ALA A 26 24.77 -9.02 -47.24
CA ALA A 26 23.83 -10.11 -47.43
C ALA A 26 22.52 -9.55 -48.01
N ASP A 27 22.23 -9.89 -49.26
CA ASP A 27 21.09 -9.38 -50.05
C ASP A 27 19.72 -9.54 -49.38
N ASN A 28 19.60 -10.37 -48.33
CA ASN A 28 18.36 -10.57 -47.56
C ASN A 28 18.18 -9.64 -46.34
N ASN A 29 19.17 -8.81 -45.96
CA ASN A 29 19.06 -7.92 -44.79
C ASN A 29 18.65 -6.48 -45.12
N VAL A 30 18.67 -6.10 -46.40
CA VAL A 30 18.21 -4.77 -46.84
C VAL A 30 16.70 -4.63 -46.61
N SER A 31 15.93 -5.71 -46.75
CA SER A 31 14.47 -5.70 -46.49
C SER A 31 14.14 -5.62 -45.00
N LEU A 32 14.92 -6.27 -44.13
CA LEU A 32 14.73 -6.26 -42.69
C LEU A 32 15.12 -4.90 -42.08
N TRP A 33 16.24 -4.32 -42.55
CA TRP A 33 16.66 -2.98 -42.14
C TRP A 33 15.68 -1.91 -42.60
N ARG A 34 15.15 -2.03 -43.84
CA ARG A 34 14.14 -1.11 -44.38
C ARG A 34 12.79 -1.26 -43.67
N HIS A 35 12.35 -2.48 -43.35
CA HIS A 35 11.17 -2.69 -42.51
C HIS A 35 11.36 -2.15 -41.10
N MET A 36 12.55 -2.31 -40.49
CA MET A 36 12.84 -1.73 -39.18
C MET A 36 12.84 -0.20 -39.22
N GLN A 37 13.38 0.41 -40.28
CA GLN A 37 13.31 1.86 -40.47
C GLN A 37 11.90 2.35 -40.73
N GLU A 38 11.09 1.65 -41.52
CA GLU A 38 9.68 1.99 -41.74
C GLU A 38 8.84 1.83 -40.46
N LEU A 39 9.07 0.77 -39.67
CA LEU A 39 8.39 0.56 -38.39
C LEU A 39 8.79 1.59 -37.34
N LEU A 40 10.09 1.93 -37.25
CA LEU A 40 10.61 2.98 -36.38
C LEU A 40 10.13 4.36 -36.83
N HIS A 41 10.09 4.63 -38.15
CA HIS A 41 9.58 5.88 -38.70
C HIS A 41 8.08 6.00 -38.45
N SER A 42 7.28 4.94 -38.61
CA SER A 42 5.85 4.91 -38.23
C SER A 42 5.64 5.11 -36.73
N LEU A 43 6.48 4.53 -35.88
CA LEU A 43 6.41 4.72 -34.42
C LEU A 43 6.85 6.12 -33.96
N VAL A 44 7.75 6.78 -34.71
CA VAL A 44 8.24 8.14 -34.44
C VAL A 44 7.33 9.22 -35.07
N THR A 45 6.76 8.96 -36.25
CA THR A 45 5.77 9.85 -36.90
C THR A 45 4.37 9.72 -36.31
N ALA A 46 4.09 8.64 -35.56
CA ALA A 46 2.93 8.53 -34.67
C ALA A 46 2.99 9.46 -33.44
N ARG A 47 3.87 10.49 -33.45
CA ARG A 47 3.82 11.69 -32.58
C ARG A 47 2.60 12.57 -32.91
N LYS A 48 1.40 12.02 -32.81
CA LYS A 48 0.19 12.82 -32.55
C LYS A 48 -0.36 12.39 -31.19
N GLU A 49 -0.90 13.38 -30.47
CA GLU A 49 -1.14 13.42 -29.03
C GLU A 49 -1.63 12.09 -28.43
N GLU A 50 -1.20 11.80 -27.18
CA GLU A 50 -1.52 10.59 -26.41
C GLU A 50 -3.02 10.22 -26.41
N SER A 51 -3.91 11.20 -26.60
CA SER A 51 -5.37 11.03 -26.68
C SER A 51 -5.89 10.40 -27.99
N GLU A 52 -5.21 10.55 -29.14
CA GLU A 52 -5.66 9.98 -30.42
C GLU A 52 -5.23 8.51 -30.59
N GLN A 53 -4.11 8.11 -29.98
CA GLN A 53 -3.65 6.71 -29.94
C GLN A 53 -4.58 5.84 -29.07
N GLU A 54 -5.12 6.41 -27.99
CA GLU A 54 -6.16 5.81 -27.14
C GLU A 54 -7.43 5.52 -27.95
N VAL A 55 -7.88 6.46 -28.79
CA VAL A 55 -9.09 6.30 -29.61
C VAL A 55 -8.90 5.28 -30.73
N PHE A 56 -7.74 5.22 -31.41
CA PHE A 56 -7.52 4.28 -32.51
C PHE A 56 -7.56 2.81 -32.06
N PHE A 57 -6.87 2.47 -30.96
CA PHE A 57 -6.86 1.10 -30.44
C PHE A 57 -8.12 0.75 -29.64
N ALA A 58 -8.72 1.69 -28.90
CA ALA A 58 -10.03 1.48 -28.27
C ALA A 58 -11.14 1.28 -29.31
N THR A 59 -11.07 1.96 -30.47
CA THR A 59 -12.00 1.75 -31.60
C THR A 59 -11.76 0.40 -32.29
N ALA A 60 -10.51 -0.09 -32.36
CA ALA A 60 -10.20 -1.43 -32.86
C ALA A 60 -10.67 -2.55 -31.92
N LEU A 61 -10.58 -2.35 -30.60
CA LEU A 61 -11.07 -3.27 -29.57
C LEU A 61 -12.61 -3.22 -29.42
N ALA A 62 -13.24 -2.05 -29.50
CA ALA A 62 -14.70 -1.93 -29.51
C ALA A 62 -15.34 -2.56 -30.77
N ARG A 63 -14.59 -2.67 -31.87
CA ARG A 63 -15.02 -3.35 -33.10
C ARG A 63 -14.78 -4.86 -33.10
N THR A 64 -13.97 -5.37 -32.18
CA THR A 64 -13.67 -6.80 -32.09
C THR A 64 -14.10 -7.30 -30.71
N ASN A 65 -15.29 -7.92 -30.63
CA ASN A 65 -15.75 -8.71 -29.48
C ASN A 65 -14.84 -9.94 -29.26
N ALA A 66 -13.53 -9.73 -29.08
CA ALA A 66 -12.52 -10.77 -29.05
C ALA A 66 -12.53 -11.39 -27.65
N SER A 67 -12.97 -12.65 -27.58
CA SER A 67 -13.01 -13.43 -26.36
C SER A 67 -11.61 -13.67 -25.80
N ARG A 68 -11.53 -13.98 -24.50
CA ARG A 68 -10.31 -14.33 -23.74
C ARG A 68 -9.39 -15.34 -24.46
N GLY A 69 -9.94 -16.18 -25.33
CA GLY A 69 -9.19 -17.13 -26.16
C GLY A 69 -8.41 -16.50 -27.31
N ALA A 70 -8.90 -15.42 -27.91
CA ALA A 70 -8.22 -14.72 -29.01
C ALA A 70 -6.96 -13.98 -28.52
N LEU A 71 -7.01 -13.39 -27.33
CA LEU A 71 -5.86 -12.75 -26.68
C LEU A 71 -4.78 -13.76 -26.24
N LEU A 72 -5.19 -14.92 -25.69
CA LEU A 72 -4.27 -16.02 -25.36
C LEU A 72 -3.64 -16.62 -26.62
N SER A 73 -4.40 -16.74 -27.71
CA SER A 73 -3.88 -17.20 -29.00
C SER A 73 -2.87 -16.22 -29.60
N ALA A 74 -3.15 -14.90 -29.56
CA ALA A 74 -2.21 -13.89 -30.03
C ALA A 74 -0.91 -13.87 -29.20
N PHE A 75 -1.01 -14.09 -27.89
CA PHE A 75 0.16 -14.23 -27.01
C PHE A 75 0.96 -15.50 -27.29
N ALA A 76 0.29 -16.63 -27.53
CA ALA A 76 0.95 -17.89 -27.89
C ALA A 76 1.69 -17.79 -29.23
N THR A 77 1.08 -17.15 -30.25
CA THR A 77 1.73 -16.88 -31.54
C THR A 77 2.93 -15.96 -31.37
N PHE A 78 2.82 -14.92 -30.56
CA PHE A 78 3.93 -13.99 -30.27
C PHE A 78 5.12 -14.68 -29.57
N VAL A 79 4.86 -15.55 -28.58
CA VAL A 79 5.91 -16.33 -27.92
C VAL A 79 6.52 -17.35 -28.88
N HIS A 80 5.71 -17.97 -29.74
CA HIS A 80 6.17 -18.88 -30.78
C HIS A 80 7.12 -18.19 -31.78
N ASP A 81 6.81 -16.97 -32.22
CA ASP A 81 7.66 -16.20 -33.15
C ASP A 81 8.99 -15.77 -32.51
N ILE A 82 9.00 -15.46 -31.21
CA ILE A 82 10.22 -15.22 -30.43
C ILE A 82 11.10 -16.47 -30.38
N LEU A 83 10.52 -17.64 -30.09
CA LEU A 83 11.23 -18.91 -30.04
C LEU A 83 11.74 -19.34 -31.42
N ALA A 84 10.96 -19.14 -32.47
CA ALA A 84 11.36 -19.41 -33.86
C ALA A 84 12.56 -18.53 -34.28
N THR A 85 12.54 -17.24 -33.91
CA THR A 85 13.66 -16.32 -34.15
C THR A 85 14.92 -16.77 -33.40
N PHE A 86 14.79 -17.29 -32.17
CA PHE A 86 15.91 -17.83 -31.39
C PHE A 86 16.48 -19.12 -32.00
N CYS A 87 15.64 -19.99 -32.57
CA CYS A 87 16.05 -21.20 -33.27
C CYS A 87 16.81 -20.89 -34.57
N VAL A 88 16.40 -19.87 -35.33
CA VAL A 88 17.09 -19.45 -36.57
C VAL A 88 18.46 -18.83 -36.27
N VAL A 89 18.59 -18.11 -35.15
CA VAL A 89 19.86 -17.49 -34.72
C VAL A 89 20.84 -18.52 -34.13
N SER A 90 20.35 -19.63 -33.56
CA SER A 90 21.18 -20.65 -32.91
C SER A 90 21.66 -21.78 -33.84
N SER A 91 20.99 -21.99 -34.97
CA SER A 91 21.28 -23.09 -35.92
C SER A 91 22.34 -22.75 -36.98
N ASN A 92 22.77 -21.49 -37.09
CA ASN A 92 23.85 -21.07 -37.99
C ASN A 92 25.13 -20.71 -37.22
N ARG A 93 26.20 -21.51 -37.34
CA ARG A 93 27.59 -21.15 -36.93
C ARG A 93 28.60 -21.81 -37.87
N PRO A 94 29.78 -21.20 -38.17
CA PRO A 94 30.65 -20.56 -37.17
C PRO A 94 31.29 -19.21 -37.59
N ALA A 95 31.16 -18.21 -36.72
CA ALA A 95 32.16 -17.15 -36.59
C ALA A 95 32.19 -16.70 -35.12
N MET A 96 33.23 -17.14 -34.41
CA MET A 96 33.34 -17.06 -32.94
C MET A 96 33.64 -15.65 -32.39
N PHE A 97 33.34 -14.60 -33.15
CA PHE A 97 33.47 -13.20 -32.73
C PHE A 97 32.26 -12.31 -33.10
N LEU A 98 31.32 -12.79 -33.92
CA LEU A 98 29.98 -12.21 -34.04
C LEU A 98 29.08 -12.84 -32.96
N ASN A 99 28.53 -12.15 -31.99
CA ASN A 99 28.60 -10.73 -31.72
C ASN A 99 28.06 -10.60 -30.28
N ILE A 100 28.96 -10.52 -29.28
CA ILE A 100 28.54 -10.36 -27.88
C ILE A 100 27.61 -9.15 -27.74
N TYR A 101 27.83 -8.13 -28.58
CA TYR A 101 26.97 -6.97 -28.72
C TYR A 101 25.58 -7.31 -29.27
N SER A 102 25.41 -8.19 -30.25
CA SER A 102 24.06 -8.60 -30.71
C SER A 102 23.30 -9.40 -29.64
N PHE A 103 23.98 -10.24 -28.87
CA PHE A 103 23.36 -10.92 -27.72
C PHE A 103 22.99 -9.95 -26.61
N ILE A 104 23.85 -8.96 -26.34
CA ILE A 104 23.58 -7.89 -25.37
C ILE A 104 22.41 -7.02 -25.86
N TYR A 105 22.38 -6.62 -27.13
CA TYR A 105 21.30 -5.84 -27.72
C TYR A 105 19.98 -6.61 -27.72
N LEU A 106 19.98 -7.89 -28.11
CA LEU A 106 18.80 -8.74 -28.08
C LEU A 106 18.30 -8.92 -26.64
N LYS A 107 19.20 -9.09 -25.66
CA LYS A 107 18.86 -9.13 -24.23
C LYS A 107 18.22 -7.83 -23.75
N TYR A 108 18.80 -6.67 -24.05
CA TYR A 108 18.24 -5.37 -23.64
C TYR A 108 16.93 -5.04 -24.38
N TRP A 109 16.80 -5.44 -25.64
CA TRP A 109 15.57 -5.31 -26.42
C TRP A 109 14.45 -6.19 -25.86
N LEU A 110 14.74 -7.46 -25.52
CA LEU A 110 13.80 -8.35 -24.83
C LEU A 110 13.40 -7.79 -23.45
N LEU A 111 14.36 -7.27 -22.67
CA LEU A 111 14.07 -6.64 -21.38
C LEU A 111 13.17 -5.41 -21.53
N ALA A 112 13.41 -4.56 -22.54
CA ALA A 112 12.58 -3.40 -22.82
C ALA A 112 11.17 -3.79 -23.30
N ILE A 113 11.04 -4.86 -24.10
CA ILE A 113 9.73 -5.37 -24.54
C ILE A 113 8.98 -6.03 -23.38
N ILE A 114 9.65 -6.84 -22.55
CA ILE A 114 9.07 -7.43 -21.34
C ILE A 114 8.63 -6.32 -20.39
N ASP A 115 9.40 -5.25 -20.22
CA ASP A 115 9.00 -4.13 -19.37
C ASP A 115 7.84 -3.33 -19.98
N LYS A 116 7.83 -3.09 -21.30
CA LYS A 116 6.68 -2.47 -21.99
C LYS A 116 5.42 -3.35 -21.92
N LEU A 117 5.56 -4.67 -22.06
CA LEU A 117 4.46 -5.64 -21.88
C LEU A 117 4.01 -5.67 -20.42
N ARG A 118 4.93 -5.61 -19.46
CA ARG A 118 4.61 -5.49 -18.02
C ARG A 118 3.83 -4.21 -17.75
N VAL A 119 4.22 -3.08 -18.36
CA VAL A 119 3.52 -1.80 -18.26
C VAL A 119 2.16 -1.87 -18.94
N TYR A 120 2.05 -2.48 -20.12
CA TYR A 120 0.80 -2.59 -20.88
C TYR A 120 -0.20 -3.57 -20.25
N LEU A 121 0.24 -4.77 -19.86
CA LEU A 121 -0.56 -5.72 -19.07
C LEU A 121 -0.88 -5.12 -17.70
N GLY A 122 0.06 -4.37 -17.13
CA GLY A 122 -0.13 -3.49 -15.97
C GLY A 122 -1.33 -2.55 -16.16
N LYS A 123 -1.43 -1.89 -17.31
CA LYS A 123 -2.55 -0.99 -17.63
C LYS A 123 -3.84 -1.77 -17.92
N LEU A 124 -3.79 -2.83 -18.72
CA LEU A 124 -4.96 -3.59 -19.16
C LEU A 124 -5.64 -4.37 -18.01
N PHE A 125 -4.86 -4.93 -17.09
CA PHE A 125 -5.38 -5.70 -15.96
C PHE A 125 -5.50 -4.89 -14.66
N PHE A 126 -4.73 -3.80 -14.51
CA PHE A 126 -4.61 -3.07 -13.24
C PHE A 126 -4.89 -1.56 -13.32
N ASN A 127 -5.14 -0.96 -14.51
CA ASN A 127 -5.65 0.41 -14.68
C ASN A 127 -7.15 0.43 -15.08
N LEU A 128 -8.00 -0.26 -14.34
CA LEU A 128 -9.30 0.36 -14.12
C LEU A 128 -9.03 1.47 -13.13
N GLN A 129 -8.89 2.72 -13.61
CA GLN A 129 -8.92 3.86 -12.71
C GLN A 129 -10.18 3.69 -11.87
N SER A 130 -10.02 3.62 -10.55
CA SER A 130 -11.10 3.52 -9.57
C SER A 130 -12.23 4.53 -9.82
N ASP A 131 -11.90 5.61 -10.54
CA ASP A 131 -12.74 6.72 -10.94
C ASP A 131 -13.83 6.34 -11.95
N SER A 132 -13.55 5.47 -12.92
CA SER A 132 -14.57 5.07 -13.90
C SER A 132 -15.63 4.18 -13.28
N LEU A 133 -15.23 3.29 -12.36
CA LEU A 133 -16.16 2.42 -11.63
C LEU A 133 -17.00 3.23 -10.63
N ALA A 134 -16.36 4.11 -9.85
CA ALA A 134 -17.06 5.01 -8.96
C ALA A 134 -18.04 5.91 -9.74
N ALA A 135 -17.60 6.59 -10.80
CA ALA A 135 -18.48 7.43 -11.62
C ALA A 135 -19.65 6.66 -12.24
N THR A 136 -19.43 5.41 -12.67
CA THR A 136 -20.50 4.55 -13.20
C THR A 136 -21.52 4.20 -12.11
N VAL A 137 -21.05 3.76 -10.94
CA VAL A 137 -21.93 3.43 -9.79
C VAL A 137 -22.71 4.66 -9.33
N LEU A 138 -22.06 5.82 -9.22
CA LEU A 138 -22.71 7.07 -8.81
C LEU A 138 -23.81 7.47 -9.81
N LYS A 139 -23.54 7.32 -11.11
CA LYS A 139 -24.51 7.58 -12.19
C LYS A 139 -25.68 6.61 -12.14
N ASP A 140 -25.43 5.32 -11.91
CA ASP A 140 -26.49 4.30 -11.80
C ASP A 140 -27.39 4.55 -10.57
N CYS A 141 -26.83 5.13 -9.51
CA CYS A 141 -27.59 5.59 -8.34
C CYS A 141 -28.29 6.96 -8.54
N GLY A 142 -28.26 7.52 -9.76
CA GLY A 142 -28.90 8.80 -10.06
C GLY A 142 -28.19 10.03 -9.47
N MET A 143 -26.96 9.87 -8.99
CA MET A 143 -26.16 10.98 -8.45
C MET A 143 -25.29 11.59 -9.54
N THR A 144 -25.19 12.91 -9.54
CA THR A 144 -24.34 13.63 -10.50
C THR A 144 -23.03 14.03 -9.84
N PHE A 145 -21.91 13.59 -10.42
CA PHE A 145 -20.57 14.05 -10.05
C PHE A 145 -20.45 15.55 -10.30
N MET A 146 -19.96 16.30 -9.30
CA MET A 146 -19.68 17.73 -9.45
C MET A 146 -18.18 18.00 -9.55
N SER A 147 -17.41 17.55 -8.56
CA SER A 147 -15.98 17.76 -8.45
C SER A 147 -15.36 16.76 -7.46
N ASP A 148 -14.04 16.65 -7.48
CA ASP A 148 -13.27 15.93 -6.48
C ASP A 148 -12.18 16.78 -5.84
N GLU A 149 -11.76 16.37 -4.66
CA GLU A 149 -10.69 16.96 -3.87
C GLU A 149 -9.85 15.85 -3.25
N VAL A 150 -8.52 15.94 -3.37
CA VAL A 150 -7.61 15.02 -2.67
C VAL A 150 -7.53 15.43 -1.21
N VAL A 151 -8.03 14.58 -0.32
CA VAL A 151 -7.99 14.80 1.14
C VAL A 151 -6.61 14.41 1.66
N THR A 152 -6.17 13.19 1.33
CA THR A 152 -4.81 12.72 1.59
C THR A 152 -4.32 11.90 0.40
N GLY A 153 -3.03 11.98 0.14
CA GLY A 153 -2.36 11.21 -0.91
C GLY A 153 -0.99 10.78 -0.40
N GLY A 154 -0.61 9.54 -0.71
CA GLY A 154 0.67 9.01 -0.26
C GLY A 154 1.08 7.72 -0.97
N PHE A 155 2.14 7.12 -0.43
CA PHE A 155 2.78 5.92 -0.98
C PHE A 155 1.79 4.75 -1.16
N ALA A 156 0.87 4.56 -0.21
CA ALA A 156 -0.07 3.44 -0.20
C ALA A 156 -1.33 3.64 -1.07
N GLY A 157 -1.72 4.89 -1.36
CA GLY A 157 -2.97 5.17 -2.07
C GLY A 157 -3.43 6.63 -1.99
N SER A 158 -4.66 6.86 -2.45
CA SER A 158 -5.33 8.15 -2.43
C SER A 158 -6.65 8.07 -1.67
N VAL A 159 -6.93 9.12 -0.89
CA VAL A 159 -8.23 9.39 -0.28
C VAL A 159 -8.74 10.68 -0.89
N ARG A 160 -9.88 10.58 -1.58
CA ARG A 160 -10.52 11.72 -2.24
C ARG A 160 -11.92 11.93 -1.70
N ARG A 161 -12.30 13.19 -1.59
CA ARG A 161 -13.68 13.60 -1.38
C ARG A 161 -14.31 13.87 -2.74
N ILE A 162 -15.47 13.30 -2.97
CA ILE A 162 -16.27 13.52 -4.16
C ILE A 162 -17.50 14.32 -3.78
N TYR A 163 -17.70 15.46 -4.43
CA TYR A 163 -18.88 16.29 -4.25
C TYR A 163 -19.96 15.87 -5.25
N LEU A 164 -21.19 15.75 -4.76
CA LEU A 164 -22.32 15.18 -5.48
C LEU A 164 -23.48 16.16 -5.50
N ARG A 165 -24.25 16.13 -6.59
CA ARG A 165 -25.56 16.79 -6.68
C ARG A 165 -26.65 15.73 -6.69
N ASN A 166 -27.60 15.85 -5.77
CA ASN A 166 -28.77 14.99 -5.68
C ASN A 166 -29.71 15.23 -6.86
N ARG A 167 -30.48 14.20 -7.19
CA ARG A 167 -31.66 14.29 -8.02
C ARG A 167 -32.86 14.56 -7.12
N GLU A 168 -33.11 15.83 -6.82
CA GLU A 168 -34.33 16.36 -6.15
C GLU A 168 -34.78 15.74 -4.79
N ASP A 169 -34.13 14.70 -4.25
CA ASP A 169 -34.41 14.11 -2.92
C ASP A 169 -33.47 14.65 -1.82
N GLU A 170 -34.06 14.93 -0.64
CA GLU A 170 -33.38 15.53 0.53
C GLU A 170 -32.43 14.58 1.27
N ASP A 171 -32.49 13.27 1.04
CA ASP A 171 -31.78 12.26 1.86
C ASP A 171 -30.44 11.76 1.31
N SER A 172 -30.04 12.14 0.09
CA SER A 172 -28.76 11.68 -0.49
C SER A 172 -27.56 12.54 -0.04
N PRO A 173 -26.37 11.94 0.22
CA PRO A 173 -25.23 12.69 0.74
C PRO A 173 -24.67 13.65 -0.32
N GLY A 174 -24.49 14.92 0.06
CA GLY A 174 -23.86 15.93 -0.81
C GLY A 174 -22.37 15.69 -1.07
N SER A 175 -21.74 14.75 -0.36
CA SER A 175 -20.37 14.30 -0.61
C SER A 175 -20.11 12.91 -0.04
N ILE A 176 -19.11 12.23 -0.59
CA ILE A 176 -18.62 10.92 -0.17
C ILE A 176 -17.09 10.89 -0.16
N ILE A 177 -16.51 9.92 0.55
CA ILE A 177 -15.08 9.63 0.52
C ILE A 177 -14.82 8.37 -0.31
N ILE A 178 -13.83 8.45 -1.19
CA ILE A 178 -13.30 7.34 -1.94
C ILE A 178 -11.85 7.10 -1.53
N LYS A 179 -11.56 5.90 -1.03
CA LYS A 179 -10.20 5.41 -0.80
C LYS A 179 -9.83 4.37 -1.85
N SER A 180 -8.70 4.58 -2.50
CA SER A 180 -8.18 3.71 -3.55
C SER A 180 -6.68 3.47 -3.37
N VAL A 181 -6.21 2.33 -3.86
CA VAL A 181 -4.79 1.96 -3.84
C VAL A 181 -3.95 2.82 -4.78
N SER A 182 -2.64 2.84 -4.54
CA SER A 182 -1.67 3.60 -5.34
C SER A 182 -1.79 3.31 -6.85
N THR A 183 -1.51 4.30 -7.69
CA THR A 183 -1.45 4.11 -9.16
C THR A 183 -0.13 3.47 -9.61
N THR A 184 0.86 3.33 -8.70
CA THR A 184 2.13 2.65 -8.99
C THR A 184 2.02 1.14 -8.74
N LEU A 185 2.39 0.33 -9.74
CA LEU A 185 2.31 -1.14 -9.65
C LEU A 185 3.10 -1.71 -8.47
N HIS A 186 4.34 -1.27 -8.26
CA HIS A 186 5.17 -1.73 -7.15
C HIS A 186 4.46 -1.55 -5.80
N MET A 187 3.82 -0.39 -5.61
CA MET A 187 3.09 -0.07 -4.39
C MET A 187 1.84 -0.89 -4.19
N ARG A 188 1.03 -1.04 -5.23
CA ARG A 188 -0.15 -1.91 -5.17
C ARG A 188 0.24 -3.34 -4.84
N SER A 189 1.27 -3.88 -5.51
CA SER A 189 1.74 -5.24 -5.30
C SER A 189 2.24 -5.44 -3.87
N HIS A 190 2.98 -4.47 -3.33
CA HIS A 190 3.43 -4.51 -1.95
C HIS A 190 2.25 -4.48 -0.96
N SER A 191 1.31 -3.54 -1.13
CA SER A 191 0.11 -3.44 -0.28
C SER A 191 -0.75 -4.71 -0.33
N ALA A 192 -0.90 -5.32 -1.50
CA ALA A 192 -1.64 -6.57 -1.67
C ALA A 192 -0.92 -7.76 -1.00
N MET A 193 0.38 -7.92 -1.24
CA MET A 193 1.19 -8.98 -0.62
C MET A 193 1.22 -8.88 0.91
N CYS A 194 1.33 -7.67 1.43
CA CYS A 194 1.31 -7.40 2.88
C CYS A 194 -0.13 -7.44 3.45
N GLY A 195 -1.15 -7.74 2.65
CA GLY A 195 -2.55 -7.89 3.05
C GLY A 195 -3.23 -6.59 3.51
N VAL A 196 -2.64 -5.42 3.24
CA VAL A 196 -3.12 -4.10 3.70
C VAL A 196 -4.53 -3.82 3.19
N CYS A 197 -4.71 -3.99 1.88
CA CYS A 197 -5.98 -3.75 1.20
C CYS A 197 -7.08 -4.72 1.64
N GLN A 198 -6.72 -6.01 1.73
CA GLN A 198 -7.64 -7.05 2.19
C GLN A 198 -8.14 -6.76 3.60
N ARG A 199 -7.23 -6.45 4.54
CA ARG A 199 -7.59 -6.22 5.95
C ARG A 199 -8.57 -5.07 6.11
N GLU A 200 -8.33 -3.94 5.46
CA GLU A 200 -9.20 -2.78 5.60
C GLU A 200 -10.61 -3.06 5.07
N VAL A 201 -10.73 -3.68 3.89
CA VAL A 201 -12.03 -4.03 3.32
C VAL A 201 -12.76 -5.06 4.20
N ARG A 202 -12.05 -6.11 4.66
CA ARG A 202 -12.65 -7.11 5.54
C ARG A 202 -13.04 -6.53 6.90
N PHE A 203 -12.30 -5.57 7.43
CA PHE A 203 -12.70 -4.85 8.64
C PHE A 203 -14.04 -4.14 8.45
N TYR A 204 -14.17 -3.35 7.38
CA TYR A 204 -15.40 -2.61 7.13
C TYR A 204 -16.59 -3.53 6.88
N ASN A 205 -16.39 -4.64 6.16
CA ASN A 205 -17.46 -5.60 5.87
C ASN A 205 -17.83 -6.51 7.06
N GLU A 206 -16.87 -6.92 7.89
CA GLU A 206 -17.08 -8.01 8.87
C GLU A 206 -17.02 -7.58 10.35
N ILE A 207 -16.40 -6.43 10.67
CA ILE A 207 -16.11 -6.02 12.05
C ILE A 207 -16.71 -4.66 12.41
N SER A 208 -16.61 -3.67 11.53
CA SER A 208 -16.90 -2.24 11.83
C SER A 208 -18.23 -2.04 12.57
N ARG A 209 -19.32 -2.64 12.07
CA ARG A 209 -20.68 -2.56 12.64
C ARG A 209 -20.86 -3.22 14.01
N THR A 210 -19.89 -4.03 14.42
CA THR A 210 -19.92 -4.73 15.73
C THR A 210 -19.30 -3.90 16.85
N LEU A 211 -18.55 -2.85 16.51
CA LEU A 211 -17.80 -2.04 17.46
C LEU A 211 -18.68 -0.95 18.10
N PRO A 212 -18.59 -0.73 19.42
CA PRO A 212 -19.35 0.30 20.11
C PRO A 212 -18.68 1.69 20.01
N ILE A 213 -18.29 2.09 18.79
CA ILE A 213 -17.64 3.37 18.50
C ILE A 213 -18.14 3.97 17.18
N PRO A 214 -18.02 5.30 16.99
CA PRO A 214 -18.26 5.91 15.70
C PRO A 214 -17.24 5.43 14.65
N VAL A 215 -17.76 4.93 13.54
CA VAL A 215 -17.01 4.63 12.31
C VAL A 215 -17.82 5.20 11.14
N PRO A 216 -17.19 5.63 10.03
CA PRO A 216 -17.92 6.10 8.86
C PRO A 216 -18.85 5.00 8.32
N GLU A 217 -20.03 5.37 7.85
CA GLU A 217 -20.87 4.44 7.11
C GLU A 217 -20.18 4.05 5.79
N VAL A 218 -20.11 2.75 5.51
CA VAL A 218 -19.49 2.24 4.28
C VAL A 218 -20.58 1.80 3.31
N TYR A 219 -20.63 2.49 2.18
CA TYR A 219 -21.60 2.23 1.11
C TYR A 219 -21.12 1.09 0.19
N PHE A 220 -19.82 1.03 -0.06
CA PHE A 220 -19.21 -0.01 -0.89
C PHE A 220 -17.78 -0.27 -0.44
N SER A 221 -17.37 -1.53 -0.37
CA SER A 221 -15.96 -1.88 -0.17
C SER A 221 -15.62 -3.22 -0.80
N GLU A 222 -14.62 -3.22 -1.68
CA GLU A 222 -14.18 -4.42 -2.40
C GLU A 222 -12.67 -4.45 -2.55
N TRP A 223 -12.10 -5.65 -2.50
CA TRP A 223 -10.71 -5.92 -2.87
C TRP A 223 -10.63 -7.11 -3.83
N LYS A 224 -9.59 -7.14 -4.66
CA LYS A 224 -9.25 -8.28 -5.53
C LYS A 224 -7.75 -8.55 -5.48
N ASP A 225 -7.36 -9.65 -4.84
CA ASP A 225 -5.96 -10.02 -4.62
C ASP A 225 -5.15 -10.06 -5.93
N TRP A 226 -5.67 -10.75 -6.94
CA TRP A 226 -4.98 -10.90 -8.24
C TRP A 226 -4.88 -9.60 -9.05
N ARG A 227 -5.69 -8.59 -8.74
CA ARG A 227 -5.60 -7.25 -9.36
C ARG A 227 -4.88 -6.24 -8.47
N CYS A 228 -4.39 -6.65 -7.30
CA CYS A 228 -3.84 -5.72 -6.30
C CYS A 228 -4.73 -4.48 -6.12
N TYR A 229 -6.05 -4.69 -6.14
CA TYR A 229 -7.06 -3.65 -6.26
C TYR A 229 -7.85 -3.56 -4.97
N GLN A 230 -8.14 -2.33 -4.55
CA GLN A 230 -9.10 -2.03 -3.51
C GLN A 230 -9.80 -0.71 -3.83
N LEU A 231 -11.09 -0.69 -3.52
CA LEU A 231 -11.94 0.50 -3.55
C LEU A 231 -12.84 0.48 -2.32
N ILE A 232 -12.86 1.60 -1.61
CA ILE A 232 -13.80 1.84 -0.52
C ILE A 232 -14.51 3.15 -0.78
N VAL A 233 -15.84 3.13 -0.72
CA VAL A 233 -16.73 4.28 -0.80
C VAL A 233 -17.48 4.39 0.53
N MET A 234 -17.31 5.52 1.21
CA MET A 234 -17.82 5.71 2.57
C MET A 234 -18.33 7.13 2.80
N GLU A 235 -19.03 7.31 3.91
CA GLU A 235 -19.54 8.57 4.43
C GLU A 235 -18.41 9.61 4.55
N ASP A 236 -18.70 10.83 4.09
CA ASP A 236 -17.85 11.99 4.36
C ASP A 236 -18.27 12.62 5.69
N ILE A 237 -17.43 12.45 6.71
CA ILE A 237 -17.59 13.08 8.03
C ILE A 237 -17.23 14.57 7.90
N ARG A 238 -18.05 15.35 7.19
CA ARG A 238 -17.76 16.74 6.79
C ARG A 238 -17.39 17.68 7.93
N MET A 239 -17.99 17.47 9.10
CA MET A 239 -17.73 18.27 10.31
C MET A 239 -16.60 17.70 11.18
N GLY A 240 -16.00 16.59 10.74
CA GLY A 240 -14.89 15.92 11.39
C GLY A 240 -13.57 16.60 11.06
N ILE A 241 -12.93 17.15 12.07
CA ILE A 241 -11.60 17.75 11.94
C ILE A 241 -10.58 16.70 12.39
N PRO A 242 -9.48 16.48 11.66
CA PRO A 242 -8.41 15.60 12.13
C PRO A 242 -8.03 15.95 13.57
N ALA A 243 -8.01 14.96 14.46
CA ALA A 243 -7.69 15.18 15.86
C ALA A 243 -6.29 15.80 15.97
N LEU A 244 -5.36 15.41 15.09
CA LEU A 244 -4.04 16.02 14.93
C LEU A 244 -4.10 17.55 14.89
N ASP A 245 -4.94 18.12 14.02
CA ASP A 245 -5.04 19.58 13.83
C ASP A 245 -5.55 20.26 15.10
N ARG A 246 -6.47 19.62 15.81
CA ARG A 246 -6.97 20.13 17.10
C ARG A 246 -5.93 20.03 18.20
N LEU A 247 -5.10 19.00 18.22
CA LEU A 247 -4.01 18.86 19.20
C LEU A 247 -2.90 19.88 18.99
N LEU A 248 -2.81 20.52 17.82
CA LEU A 248 -1.91 21.65 17.65
C LEU A 248 -2.40 22.87 18.43
N THR A 249 -3.71 22.99 18.68
CA THR A 249 -4.33 24.04 19.50
C THR A 249 -4.54 23.60 20.96
N PRO A 250 -4.09 24.36 21.99
CA PRO A 250 -4.19 23.91 23.39
C PRO A 250 -5.63 23.72 23.91
N ALA A 251 -6.60 24.50 23.42
CA ALA A 251 -7.98 24.45 23.90
C ALA A 251 -8.68 23.16 23.43
N GLY A 252 -9.24 22.40 24.38
CA GLY A 252 -10.00 21.17 24.09
C GLY A 252 -9.15 19.92 23.84
N ALA A 253 -7.81 20.04 23.76
CA ALA A 253 -6.93 18.91 23.51
C ALA A 253 -7.06 17.80 24.57
N LYS A 254 -7.17 18.15 25.86
CA LYS A 254 -7.36 17.16 26.93
C LYS A 254 -8.61 16.33 26.71
N THR A 255 -9.74 16.96 26.36
CA THR A 255 -11.00 16.27 26.09
C THR A 255 -10.88 15.31 24.92
N ILE A 256 -10.22 15.71 23.84
CA ILE A 256 -10.01 14.85 22.67
C ILE A 256 -9.15 13.64 23.05
N VAL A 257 -8.01 13.85 23.71
CA VAL A 257 -7.13 12.73 24.10
C VAL A 257 -7.81 11.81 25.12
N GLN A 258 -8.65 12.34 26.02
CA GLN A 258 -9.47 11.51 26.90
C GLN A 258 -10.46 10.65 26.11
N GLU A 259 -11.17 11.22 25.13
CA GLU A 259 -12.08 10.45 24.28
C GLU A 259 -11.35 9.40 23.46
N VAL A 260 -10.13 9.67 23.02
CA VAL A 260 -9.25 8.68 22.37
C VAL A 260 -9.01 7.48 23.27
N MET A 261 -8.66 7.69 24.55
CA MET A 261 -8.47 6.59 25.50
C MET A 261 -9.77 5.78 25.69
N LEU A 262 -10.92 6.46 25.74
CA LEU A 262 -12.22 5.83 25.89
C LEU A 262 -12.60 5.01 24.64
N VAL A 263 -12.39 5.54 23.45
CA VAL A 263 -12.62 4.85 22.17
C VAL A 263 -11.75 3.60 22.06
N ALA A 264 -10.46 3.71 22.37
CA ALA A 264 -9.56 2.56 22.39
C ALA A 264 -10.05 1.46 23.35
N ALA A 265 -10.43 1.83 24.58
CA ALA A 265 -10.97 0.87 25.54
C ALA A 265 -12.25 0.19 25.03
N ARG A 266 -13.14 0.93 24.37
CA ARG A 266 -14.38 0.40 23.76
C ARG A 266 -14.11 -0.58 22.61
N ILE A 267 -13.12 -0.28 21.75
CA ILE A 267 -12.68 -1.21 20.70
C ILE A 267 -12.13 -2.50 21.34
N HIS A 268 -11.21 -2.34 22.30
CA HIS A 268 -10.47 -3.45 22.88
C HIS A 268 -11.37 -4.36 23.73
N ALA A 269 -12.29 -3.79 24.52
CA ALA A 269 -13.17 -4.58 25.37
C ALA A 269 -14.06 -5.56 24.57
N LYS A 270 -14.47 -5.18 23.34
CA LYS A 270 -15.35 -6.00 22.49
C LYS A 270 -14.78 -7.39 22.17
N TYR A 271 -13.45 -7.49 22.02
CA TYR A 271 -12.75 -8.70 21.59
C TYR A 271 -11.71 -9.16 22.62
N TRP A 272 -11.90 -8.78 23.88
CA TRP A 272 -10.91 -8.96 24.95
C TRP A 272 -10.73 -10.41 25.40
N GLY A 273 -9.51 -10.72 25.86
CA GLY A 273 -9.25 -11.88 26.71
C GLY A 273 -8.72 -13.13 26.01
N ALA A 274 -8.43 -13.05 24.70
CA ALA A 274 -7.72 -14.12 24.03
C ALA A 274 -6.29 -14.25 24.59
N THR A 275 -5.74 -15.46 24.56
CA THR A 275 -4.30 -15.71 24.72
C THR A 275 -3.78 -16.33 23.43
N PRO A 276 -2.46 -16.39 23.20
CA PRO A 276 -1.93 -17.11 22.03
C PRO A 276 -2.51 -18.53 21.88
N SER A 277 -2.68 -19.25 23.00
CA SER A 277 -3.23 -20.61 23.02
C SER A 277 -4.75 -20.70 22.81
N THR A 278 -5.51 -19.65 23.15
CA THR A 278 -6.98 -19.65 23.07
C THR A 278 -7.52 -18.82 21.90
N LEU A 279 -6.67 -18.11 21.16
CA LEU A 279 -7.06 -17.19 20.09
C LEU A 279 -7.97 -17.84 19.04
N ALA A 280 -7.66 -19.05 18.58
CA ALA A 280 -8.47 -19.75 17.58
C ALA A 280 -9.89 -20.11 18.06
N LYS A 281 -10.10 -20.19 19.38
CA LYS A 281 -11.39 -20.51 20.01
C LYS A 281 -12.09 -19.27 20.57
N SER A 282 -11.48 -18.10 20.49
CA SER A 282 -12.06 -16.85 21.00
C SER A 282 -13.01 -16.21 19.98
N SER A 283 -13.62 -15.08 20.35
CA SER A 283 -14.41 -14.26 19.43
C SER A 283 -13.61 -13.74 18.23
N LEU A 284 -12.27 -13.71 18.32
CA LEU A 284 -11.36 -13.36 17.23
C LEU A 284 -10.98 -14.54 16.34
N GLY A 285 -11.25 -15.78 16.75
CA GLY A 285 -10.80 -16.99 16.04
C GLY A 285 -11.33 -17.11 14.61
N LYS A 286 -12.48 -16.50 14.31
CA LYS A 286 -13.07 -16.46 12.97
C LYS A 286 -12.42 -15.43 12.04
N TYR A 287 -11.60 -14.51 12.57
CA TYR A 287 -10.93 -13.46 11.82
C TYR A 287 -9.45 -13.78 11.60
N SER A 288 -9.17 -14.95 11.02
CA SER A 288 -7.80 -15.44 10.81
C SER A 288 -6.93 -14.57 9.89
N TRP A 289 -7.57 -13.62 9.20
CA TRP A 289 -6.97 -12.65 8.29
C TRP A 289 -6.41 -11.40 8.98
N LEU A 290 -6.68 -11.22 10.28
CA LEU A 290 -6.11 -10.11 11.04
C LEU A 290 -4.59 -10.19 11.05
N LYS A 291 -3.93 -9.03 10.97
CA LYS A 291 -2.46 -8.97 11.04
C LYS A 291 -1.99 -9.60 12.35
N GLY A 292 -0.92 -10.39 12.27
CA GLY A 292 -0.36 -11.12 13.42
C GLY A 292 -1.09 -12.41 13.80
N TYR A 293 -2.31 -12.67 13.33
CA TYR A 293 -3.07 -13.88 13.71
C TYR A 293 -2.30 -15.16 13.39
N ASP A 294 -1.82 -15.31 12.14
CA ASP A 294 -1.04 -16.48 11.74
C ASP A 294 0.27 -16.59 12.51
N TYR A 295 0.96 -15.48 12.74
CA TYR A 295 2.21 -15.49 13.51
C TYR A 295 1.99 -15.97 14.93
N ILE A 296 0.91 -15.51 15.59
CA ILE A 296 0.52 -15.94 16.94
C ILE A 296 0.19 -17.44 16.97
N GLN A 297 -0.36 -17.97 15.87
CA GLN A 297 -0.68 -19.39 15.71
C GLN A 297 0.50 -20.24 15.21
N GLY A 298 1.71 -19.67 15.10
CA GLY A 298 2.90 -20.38 14.62
C GLY A 298 2.89 -20.70 13.13
N ARG A 299 2.12 -19.96 12.33
CA ARG A 299 2.03 -20.07 10.86
C ARG A 299 2.70 -18.90 10.16
N SER A 300 2.98 -19.05 8.87
CA SER A 300 3.46 -17.96 8.00
C SER A 300 4.85 -17.41 8.35
N ARG A 301 5.77 -18.28 8.82
CA ARG A 301 7.18 -17.96 9.11
C ARG A 301 7.86 -17.19 7.97
N GLY A 302 7.68 -17.63 6.72
CA GLY A 302 8.30 -16.98 5.57
C GLY A 302 7.86 -15.51 5.39
N MET A 303 6.59 -15.20 5.66
CA MET A 303 6.11 -13.81 5.61
C MET A 303 6.64 -12.99 6.79
N TYR A 304 6.76 -13.58 7.98
CA TYR A 304 7.39 -12.92 9.12
C TYR A 304 8.84 -12.54 8.82
N GLU A 305 9.63 -13.48 8.30
CA GLU A 305 11.03 -13.26 7.94
C GLU A 305 11.16 -12.25 6.79
N TYR A 306 10.25 -12.29 5.81
CA TYR A 306 10.17 -11.29 4.75
C TYR A 306 9.94 -9.87 5.31
N CYS A 307 8.94 -9.69 6.18
CA CYS A 307 8.67 -8.39 6.81
C CYS A 307 9.85 -7.91 7.66
N LYS A 308 10.47 -8.80 8.44
CA LYS A 308 11.68 -8.49 9.22
C LYS A 308 12.82 -8.00 8.32
N ASN A 309 13.07 -8.70 7.22
CA ASN A 309 14.14 -8.33 6.29
C ASN A 309 13.88 -6.98 5.62
N ASN A 310 12.62 -6.65 5.32
CA ASN A 310 12.27 -5.32 4.83
C ASN A 310 12.57 -4.22 5.87
N ILE A 311 12.23 -4.45 7.14
CA ILE A 311 12.55 -3.51 8.22
C ILE A 311 14.07 -3.34 8.33
N SER A 312 14.83 -4.44 8.28
CA SER A 312 16.30 -4.40 8.28
C SER A 312 16.86 -3.59 7.11
N ALA A 313 16.33 -3.80 5.90
CA ALA A 313 16.76 -3.06 4.71
C ALA A 313 16.47 -1.56 4.83
N CYS A 314 15.26 -1.18 5.28
CA CYS A 314 14.93 0.22 5.54
C CYS A 314 15.85 0.85 6.61
N TRP A 315 16.19 0.08 7.65
CA TRP A 315 17.11 0.54 8.67
C TRP A 315 18.54 0.73 8.15
N ASP A 316 19.01 -0.15 7.25
CA ASP A 316 20.30 0.01 6.59
C ASP A 316 20.35 1.26 5.71
N GLU A 317 19.25 1.61 5.02
CA GLU A 317 19.13 2.88 4.29
C GLU A 317 19.21 4.10 5.23
N VAL A 318 18.59 4.03 6.41
CA VAL A 318 18.70 5.09 7.42
C VAL A 318 20.12 5.22 7.95
N LYS A 319 20.82 4.11 8.24
CA LYS A 319 22.22 4.12 8.66
C LYS A 319 23.14 4.69 7.58
N ALA A 320 22.91 4.33 6.31
CA ALA A 320 23.62 4.93 5.19
C ALA A 320 23.36 6.45 5.15
N ALA A 321 22.12 6.89 5.30
CA ALA A 321 21.79 8.30 5.31
C ALA A 321 22.43 9.10 6.47
N ILE A 322 22.53 8.51 7.66
CA ILE A 322 23.27 9.08 8.80
C ILE A 322 24.75 9.25 8.43
N SER A 323 25.36 8.24 7.81
CA SER A 323 26.78 8.25 7.47
C SER A 323 27.12 9.22 6.32
N GLU A 324 26.23 9.32 5.32
CA GLU A 324 26.43 10.13 4.12
C GLU A 324 25.90 11.57 4.27
N GLY A 325 25.12 11.85 5.32
CA GLY A 325 24.47 13.15 5.53
C GLY A 325 23.37 13.45 4.50
N ARG A 326 22.82 12.43 3.83
CA ARG A 326 21.78 12.56 2.80
C ARG A 326 20.90 11.32 2.68
N LEU A 327 19.62 11.49 2.34
CA LEU A 327 18.71 10.42 1.97
C LEU A 327 18.16 10.69 0.57
N GLY A 328 18.67 9.96 -0.41
CA GLY A 328 18.47 10.30 -1.83
C GLY A 328 19.08 11.66 -2.16
N ASP A 329 18.25 12.56 -2.70
CA ASP A 329 18.63 13.92 -3.07
C ASP A 329 18.46 14.93 -1.91
N ARG A 330 17.97 14.49 -0.75
CA ARG A 330 17.70 15.36 0.41
C ARG A 330 18.85 15.31 1.40
N GLN A 331 19.23 16.44 1.99
CA GLN A 331 20.12 16.44 3.14
C GLN A 331 19.47 15.73 4.33
N TYR A 332 20.27 14.94 5.04
CA TYR A 332 19.84 14.19 6.21
C TYR A 332 20.47 14.83 7.46
N GLU A 333 19.68 15.63 8.16
CA GLU A 333 20.15 16.44 9.29
C GLU A 333 19.89 15.78 10.66
N ILE A 334 19.15 14.66 10.69
CA ILE A 334 18.77 13.99 11.93
C ILE A 334 20.00 13.33 12.56
N LYS A 335 20.33 13.77 13.78
CA LYS A 335 21.41 13.17 14.58
C LYS A 335 20.84 12.11 15.52
N TRP A 336 21.15 10.85 15.22
CA TRP A 336 20.79 9.73 16.07
C TRP A 336 21.82 9.51 17.17
N SER A 337 21.37 9.14 18.37
CA SER A 337 22.28 8.73 19.44
C SER A 337 22.91 7.37 19.07
N PRO A 338 24.22 7.16 19.32
CA PRO A 338 24.86 5.86 19.09
C PRO A 338 24.20 4.73 19.86
N GLU A 339 23.68 5.01 21.05
CA GLU A 339 22.97 4.05 21.90
C GLU A 339 21.64 3.63 21.27
N LEU A 340 20.90 4.59 20.69
CA LEU A 340 19.65 4.30 19.98
C LEU A 340 19.89 3.48 18.71
N VAL A 341 20.95 3.78 17.96
CA VAL A 341 21.34 2.98 16.78
C VAL A 341 21.64 1.54 17.18
N LYS A 342 22.50 1.35 18.20
CA LYS A 342 22.83 0.02 18.74
C LYS A 342 21.59 -0.73 19.25
N PHE A 343 20.68 -0.01 19.89
CA PHE A 343 19.43 -0.60 20.37
C PHE A 343 18.56 -1.12 19.22
N ILE A 344 18.39 -0.33 18.15
CA ILE A 344 17.60 -0.73 16.98
C ILE A 344 18.25 -1.92 16.27
N ASP A 345 19.58 -1.89 16.07
CA ASP A 345 20.32 -3.02 15.49
C ASP A 345 20.05 -4.31 16.30
N LYS A 346 20.18 -4.24 17.63
CA LYS A 346 19.97 -5.40 18.50
C LYS A 346 18.51 -5.86 18.49
N ALA A 347 17.55 -4.93 18.47
CA ALA A 347 16.14 -5.28 18.43
C ALA A 347 15.74 -5.98 17.11
N ILE A 348 16.27 -5.52 15.97
CA ILE A 348 16.09 -6.20 14.69
C ILE A 348 16.75 -7.58 14.72
N GLU A 349 17.99 -7.69 15.21
CA GLU A 349 18.69 -8.97 15.37
C GLU A 349 17.84 -9.98 16.16
N ASP A 350 17.38 -9.58 17.35
CA ASP A 350 16.64 -10.40 18.31
C ASP A 350 15.20 -10.75 17.87
N SER A 351 14.63 -9.98 16.93
CA SER A 351 13.29 -10.20 16.38
C SER A 351 13.24 -11.39 15.42
N THR A 352 13.75 -12.54 15.87
CA THR A 352 13.69 -13.81 15.13
C THR A 352 12.34 -14.49 15.31
N TRP A 353 11.95 -15.29 14.31
CA TRP A 353 10.76 -16.12 14.40
C TRP A 353 10.76 -16.98 15.67
N ASP A 354 11.86 -17.66 15.95
CA ASP A 354 11.95 -18.58 17.08
C ASP A 354 11.90 -17.85 18.43
N ALA A 355 12.52 -16.67 18.55
CA ALA A 355 12.40 -15.82 19.74
C ALA A 355 10.96 -15.34 19.94
N TYR A 356 10.28 -14.90 18.87
CA TYR A 356 8.88 -14.47 18.92
C TYR A 356 7.95 -15.62 19.32
N GLN A 357 8.11 -16.81 18.72
CA GLN A 357 7.33 -18.00 19.10
C GLN A 357 7.59 -18.43 20.55
N LYS A 358 8.83 -18.34 21.03
CA LYS A 358 9.17 -18.62 22.42
C LYS A 358 8.50 -17.62 23.37
N TYR A 359 8.53 -16.33 23.04
CA TYR A 359 7.85 -15.27 23.79
C TYR A 359 6.36 -15.55 23.93
N LEU A 360 5.68 -15.89 22.82
CA LEU A 360 4.24 -16.18 22.80
C LEU A 360 3.83 -17.33 23.74
N LYS A 361 4.67 -18.35 23.93
CA LYS A 361 4.39 -19.45 24.88
C LYS A 361 4.34 -18.99 26.33
N THR A 362 5.12 -17.97 26.66
CA THR A 362 5.21 -17.39 28.01
C THR A 362 4.36 -16.13 28.18
N HIS A 363 3.70 -15.69 27.11
CA HIS A 363 2.93 -14.46 27.08
C HIS A 363 1.66 -14.57 27.93
N LYS A 364 1.50 -13.63 28.88
CA LYS A 364 0.42 -13.64 29.87
C LYS A 364 -0.61 -12.54 29.69
N HIS A 365 -0.37 -11.58 28.80
CA HIS A 365 -1.27 -10.45 28.62
C HIS A 365 -2.44 -10.86 27.71
N PRO A 366 -3.64 -10.33 27.95
CA PRO A 366 -4.80 -10.59 27.11
C PRO A 366 -4.63 -9.90 25.75
N LEU A 367 -4.90 -10.66 24.71
CA LEU A 367 -5.01 -10.20 23.33
C LEU A 367 -6.42 -9.72 23.03
N THR A 368 -6.51 -8.78 22.10
CA THR A 368 -7.73 -8.16 21.61
C THR A 368 -7.57 -7.75 20.14
N LEU A 369 -8.66 -7.32 19.50
CA LEU A 369 -8.61 -6.48 18.31
C LEU A 369 -7.91 -5.16 18.65
N VAL A 370 -6.94 -4.77 17.84
CA VAL A 370 -6.27 -3.47 17.90
C VAL A 370 -6.33 -2.80 16.53
N HIS A 371 -6.41 -1.48 16.49
CA HIS A 371 -6.44 -0.68 15.28
C HIS A 371 -5.18 -0.88 14.43
N GLY A 372 -4.01 -1.02 15.05
CA GLY A 372 -2.78 -1.25 14.30
C GLY A 372 -1.99 0.00 13.99
N ASP A 373 -2.68 1.09 13.67
CA ASP A 373 -2.10 2.40 13.32
C ASP A 373 -2.83 3.54 14.05
N TYR A 374 -2.86 3.45 15.39
CA TYR A 374 -3.72 4.29 16.23
C TYR A 374 -3.04 5.61 16.60
N HIS A 375 -3.32 6.67 15.84
CA HIS A 375 -2.78 8.01 16.11
C HIS A 375 -3.77 9.12 15.75
N ALA A 376 -3.48 10.35 16.16
CA ALA A 376 -4.38 11.49 15.99
C ALA A 376 -4.69 11.86 14.52
N GLY A 377 -3.89 11.38 13.56
CA GLY A 377 -4.14 11.57 12.13
C GLY A 377 -5.23 10.65 11.58
N ASN A 378 -5.44 9.50 12.22
CA ASN A 378 -6.46 8.50 11.86
C ASN A 378 -7.76 8.67 12.67
N GLN A 379 -7.97 9.87 13.21
CA GLN A 379 -9.11 10.18 14.07
C GLN A 379 -9.75 11.50 13.64
N LEU A 380 -11.06 11.49 13.43
CA LEU A 380 -11.84 12.68 13.06
C LEU A 380 -12.74 13.08 14.23
N TRP A 381 -12.50 14.27 14.75
CA TRP A 381 -13.24 14.85 15.86
C TRP A 381 -14.38 15.73 15.37
N VAL A 382 -15.61 15.42 15.78
CA VAL A 382 -16.80 16.22 15.47
C VAL A 382 -17.21 17.02 16.70
N GLU A 383 -16.91 18.32 16.69
CA GLU A 383 -17.10 19.22 17.84
C GLU A 383 -18.54 19.25 18.37
N LYS A 384 -19.53 19.28 17.46
CA LYS A 384 -20.96 19.41 17.80
C LYS A 384 -21.49 18.19 18.56
N THR A 385 -21.05 16.99 18.18
CA THR A 385 -21.53 15.73 18.76
C THR A 385 -20.57 15.15 19.78
N LYS A 386 -19.36 15.72 19.90
CA LYS A 386 -18.25 15.20 20.71
C LYS A 386 -17.90 13.74 20.37
N LYS A 387 -18.20 13.33 19.13
CA LYS A 387 -17.88 12.00 18.62
C LYS A 387 -16.50 12.01 17.98
N LEU A 388 -15.75 10.94 18.23
CA LEU A 388 -14.48 10.66 17.58
C LEU A 388 -14.65 9.47 16.63
N TYR A 389 -14.48 9.70 15.34
CA TYR A 389 -14.52 8.68 14.30
C TYR A 389 -13.11 8.14 14.08
N THR A 390 -12.96 6.81 14.10
CA THR A 390 -11.68 6.15 13.84
C THR A 390 -11.66 5.61 12.42
N VAL A 391 -10.65 5.99 11.63
CA VAL A 391 -10.51 5.67 10.21
C VAL A 391 -9.15 5.01 9.93
N ASP A 392 -8.96 4.49 8.72
CA ASP A 392 -7.75 3.79 8.28
C ASP A 392 -7.41 2.50 9.07
N TRP A 393 -8.30 1.51 8.95
CA TRP A 393 -8.16 0.20 9.60
C TRP A 393 -7.28 -0.79 8.83
N SER A 394 -6.37 -0.29 8.00
CA SER A 394 -5.52 -1.11 7.12
C SER A 394 -4.45 -1.93 7.87
N ALA A 395 -4.11 -1.48 9.08
CA ALA A 395 -3.19 -2.14 9.99
C ALA A 395 -3.87 -3.04 11.04
N VAL A 396 -5.21 -3.20 11.00
CA VAL A 396 -5.99 -3.92 12.02
C VAL A 396 -5.42 -5.30 12.32
N SER A 397 -5.22 -5.58 13.62
CA SER A 397 -4.44 -6.74 14.06
C SER A 397 -4.98 -7.37 15.34
N VAL A 398 -4.42 -8.51 15.69
CA VAL A 398 -4.55 -9.09 17.04
C VAL A 398 -3.32 -8.67 17.84
N GLY A 399 -3.53 -8.12 19.03
CA GLY A 399 -2.43 -7.65 19.88
C GLY A 399 -2.90 -7.26 21.28
N GLU A 400 -1.98 -6.69 22.05
CA GLU A 400 -2.29 -6.13 23.36
C GLU A 400 -2.90 -4.74 23.18
N GLY A 401 -4.08 -4.50 23.77
CA GLY A 401 -4.81 -3.24 23.62
C GLY A 401 -3.97 -1.99 23.89
N PRO A 402 -3.21 -1.91 25.01
CA PRO A 402 -2.41 -0.73 25.30
C PRO A 402 -1.34 -0.37 24.26
N ALA A 403 -0.99 -1.27 23.33
CA ALA A 403 -0.06 -0.95 22.26
C ALA A 403 -0.59 0.13 21.30
N ASP A 404 -1.91 0.24 21.12
CA ASP A 404 -2.50 1.34 20.35
C ASP A 404 -2.34 2.68 21.06
N LEU A 405 -2.45 2.71 22.40
CA LEU A 405 -2.21 3.94 23.16
C LEU A 405 -0.75 4.37 23.05
N ALA A 406 0.17 3.41 23.08
CA ALA A 406 1.59 3.70 22.94
C ALA A 406 1.93 4.26 21.55
N GLY A 407 1.33 3.69 20.49
CA GLY A 407 1.39 4.25 19.14
C GLY A 407 0.88 5.69 19.09
N TYR A 408 -0.18 6.01 19.83
CA TYR A 408 -0.70 7.36 19.92
C TYR A 408 0.32 8.36 20.48
N PHE A 409 0.98 8.02 21.58
CA PHE A 409 1.97 8.89 22.25
C PHE A 409 3.36 8.89 21.62
N PHE A 410 3.62 8.02 20.65
CA PHE A 410 4.89 8.00 19.94
C PHE A 410 5.10 9.27 19.10
N PHE A 411 4.02 9.87 18.60
CA PHE A 411 4.14 11.00 17.68
C PHE A 411 4.50 12.33 18.38
N PRO A 412 5.39 13.16 17.79
CA PRO A 412 5.96 14.35 18.44
C PRO A 412 4.93 15.38 18.94
N HIS A 413 3.79 15.51 18.25
CA HIS A 413 2.73 16.45 18.63
C HIS A 413 2.08 16.11 19.98
N THR A 414 2.30 14.90 20.50
CA THR A 414 1.78 14.46 21.80
C THR A 414 2.72 14.69 22.96
N ALA A 415 3.94 15.20 22.73
CA ALA A 415 4.93 15.43 23.80
C ALA A 415 4.39 16.32 24.94
N ARG A 416 3.57 17.32 24.61
CA ARG A 416 2.89 18.21 25.56
C ARG A 416 1.83 17.53 26.43
N TYR A 417 1.38 16.32 26.05
CA TYR A 417 0.37 15.54 26.77
C TYR A 417 0.97 14.44 27.65
N ARG A 418 2.30 14.26 27.64
CA ARG A 418 2.99 13.30 28.52
C ARG A 418 2.71 13.55 30.00
N GLN A 419 2.50 14.81 30.39
CA GLN A 419 2.09 15.16 31.76
C GLN A 419 0.78 14.50 32.21
N TRP A 420 -0.09 14.10 31.27
CA TRP A 420 -1.35 13.40 31.55
C TRP A 420 -1.27 11.90 31.29
N GLU A 421 -0.13 11.36 30.85
CA GLU A 421 0.01 9.95 30.43
C GLU A 421 -0.49 8.97 31.50
N SER A 422 -0.06 9.15 32.75
CA SER A 422 -0.49 8.30 33.87
C SER A 422 -2.00 8.38 34.14
N GLU A 423 -2.59 9.57 34.00
CA GLU A 423 -4.03 9.80 34.13
C GLU A 423 -4.79 9.12 32.98
N LEU A 424 -4.31 9.30 31.75
CA LEU A 424 -4.93 8.79 30.52
C LEU A 424 -4.91 7.26 30.44
N ILE A 425 -3.82 6.61 30.86
CA ILE A 425 -3.76 5.14 30.99
C ILE A 425 -4.79 4.66 32.02
N SER A 426 -4.97 5.41 33.12
CA SER A 426 -5.96 5.07 34.15
C SER A 426 -7.40 5.24 33.64
N ILE A 427 -7.66 6.24 32.80
CA ILE A 427 -8.95 6.44 32.12
C ILE A 427 -9.26 5.24 31.21
N TYR A 428 -8.32 4.86 30.34
CA TYR A 428 -8.45 3.66 29.52
C TYR A 428 -8.75 2.41 30.35
N TRP A 429 -7.97 2.17 31.40
CA TRP A 429 -8.12 1.00 32.26
C TRP A 429 -9.46 0.96 32.98
N ASN A 430 -9.92 2.10 33.51
CA ASN A 430 -11.25 2.22 34.13
C ASN A 430 -12.38 2.00 33.12
N GLU A 431 -12.23 2.48 31.88
CA GLU A 431 -13.20 2.25 30.82
C GLU A 431 -13.28 0.78 30.43
N LEU A 432 -12.15 0.06 30.35
CA LEU A 432 -12.16 -1.40 30.17
C LEU A 432 -13.03 -2.09 31.24
N ARG A 433 -12.93 -1.66 32.50
CA ARG A 433 -13.78 -2.16 33.59
C ARG A 433 -15.26 -1.95 33.30
N ARG A 434 -15.60 -0.74 32.87
CA ARG A 434 -16.98 -0.33 32.58
C ARG A 434 -17.56 -1.15 31.43
N GLN A 435 -16.73 -1.57 30.49
CA GLN A 435 -17.08 -2.46 29.38
C GLN A 435 -17.07 -3.96 29.76
N GLY A 436 -16.79 -4.30 31.02
CA GLY A 436 -16.89 -5.67 31.55
C GLY A 436 -15.56 -6.42 31.73
N VAL A 437 -14.40 -5.78 31.51
CA VAL A 437 -13.10 -6.41 31.76
C VAL A 437 -12.84 -6.54 33.26
N ASN A 438 -12.50 -7.76 33.70
CA ASN A 438 -12.20 -8.03 35.11
C ASN A 438 -10.81 -7.52 35.52
N HIS A 439 -10.77 -6.49 36.34
CA HIS A 439 -9.56 -5.89 36.88
C HIS A 439 -8.78 -6.77 37.85
N SER A 440 -9.40 -7.76 38.48
CA SER A 440 -8.67 -8.74 39.30
C SER A 440 -7.74 -9.61 38.44
N SER A 441 -8.13 -9.89 37.18
CA SER A 441 -7.28 -10.59 36.20
C SER A 441 -6.40 -9.66 35.36
N TYR A 442 -6.68 -8.36 35.37
CA TYR A 442 -5.95 -7.36 34.58
C TYR A 442 -5.69 -6.09 35.41
N PRO A 443 -4.75 -6.14 36.37
CA PRO A 443 -4.43 -4.99 37.21
C PRO A 443 -3.79 -3.85 36.42
N LEU A 444 -3.85 -2.63 36.94
CA LEU A 444 -3.28 -1.45 36.27
C LEU A 444 -1.77 -1.58 35.97
N SER A 445 -1.03 -2.32 36.81
CA SER A 445 0.39 -2.62 36.55
C SER A 445 0.60 -3.41 35.26
N MET A 446 -0.26 -4.39 34.98
CA MET A 446 -0.24 -5.17 33.74
C MET A 446 -0.58 -4.28 32.53
N CYS A 447 -1.56 -3.39 32.68
CA CYS A 447 -1.90 -2.40 31.64
C CYS A 447 -0.72 -1.47 31.31
N ARG A 448 0.01 -0.99 32.32
CA ARG A 448 1.19 -0.15 32.13
C ARG A 448 2.35 -0.91 31.49
N GLU A 449 2.56 -2.17 31.88
CA GLU A 449 3.59 -3.02 31.26
C GLU A 449 3.31 -3.24 29.77
N ALA A 450 2.06 -3.57 29.41
CA ALA A 450 1.63 -3.69 28.01
C ALA A 450 1.79 -2.39 27.23
N TYR A 451 1.48 -1.24 27.84
CA TYR A 451 1.66 0.08 27.23
C TYR A 451 3.14 0.35 26.90
N VAL A 452 4.03 0.16 27.87
CA VAL A 452 5.47 0.38 27.69
C VAL A 452 6.04 -0.55 26.63
N ARG A 453 5.69 -1.84 26.69
CA ARG A 453 6.12 -2.83 25.69
C ARG A 453 5.63 -2.48 24.29
N GLY A 454 4.34 -2.15 24.17
CA GLY A 454 3.73 -1.76 22.91
C GLY A 454 4.37 -0.53 22.27
N GLY A 455 4.85 0.44 23.06
CA GLY A 455 5.57 1.60 22.52
C GLY A 455 6.88 1.22 21.83
N ILE A 456 7.61 0.26 22.39
CA ILE A 456 8.85 -0.26 21.79
C ILE A 456 8.52 -1.10 20.55
N ASP A 457 7.55 -2.01 20.66
CA ASP A 457 7.15 -2.90 19.56
C ASP A 457 6.64 -2.11 18.33
N ARG A 458 5.92 -1.00 18.56
CA ARG A 458 5.38 -0.12 17.50
C ARG A 458 6.40 0.87 16.94
N GLY A 459 7.41 1.26 17.72
CA GLY A 459 8.46 2.16 17.24
C GLY A 459 9.47 1.48 16.31
N ILE A 460 9.49 0.15 16.28
CA ILE A 460 10.42 -0.69 15.53
C ILE A 460 9.75 -1.40 14.33
N GLN A 461 8.45 -1.69 14.42
CA GLN A 461 7.62 -2.27 13.34
C GLN A 461 7.11 -1.21 12.37
#